data_AF-A0A2S2DD93-F1
#
_entry.id   AF-A0A2S2DD93-F1
#
_cell.length_a   1.000
_cell.length_b   1.000
_cell.length_c   1.000
_cell.angle_alpha   90.00
_cell.angle_beta   90.00
_cell.angle_gamma   90.00
#
_symmetry.space_group_name_H-M   'P 1'
#
loop_
_entity.id
_entity.type
_entity.pdbx_description
1 polymer ?
#
loop_
_entity_poly.entity_id
_entity_poly.type
_entity_poly.pdbx_seq_one_letter_code
_entity_poly.pdbx_strand_id
1 'polypeptide(L)'
;MTATPLTFDAPDLAARLDQCTPEQLDALEFGVIGFGADNNVTLYNAFESRAAGLSPQRVLGQPLFTTVAPCMNNFMVAQRFEDAKEENIVLDDTIDYVLTLRMRPVKVALRLLSTPGGAARYVLVQRQPR
;
A
#
# COMPACT_ATOMS: atom_id res chain seq x y z
N MET A 1 -5.22 -4.25 -26.68
CA MET A 1 -4.66 -5.32 -25.84
C MET A 1 -5.33 -5.19 -24.48
N THR A 2 -6.22 -6.11 -24.13
CA THR A 2 -6.97 -6.08 -22.87
C THR A 2 -6.03 -6.42 -21.72
N ALA A 3 -5.58 -5.41 -20.98
CA ALA A 3 -4.83 -5.63 -19.75
C ALA A 3 -5.74 -6.38 -18.76
N THR A 4 -5.30 -7.57 -18.32
CA THR A 4 -6.00 -8.34 -17.30
C THR A 4 -6.20 -7.45 -16.07
N PRO A 5 -7.43 -7.30 -15.55
CA PRO A 5 -7.66 -6.48 -14.37
C PRO A 5 -6.79 -7.01 -13.22
N LEU A 6 -5.97 -6.13 -12.66
CA LEU A 6 -5.25 -6.39 -11.42
C LEU A 6 -6.28 -6.37 -10.30
N THR A 7 -6.44 -7.50 -9.63
CA THR A 7 -7.35 -7.66 -8.50
C THR A 7 -6.56 -7.63 -7.20
N PHE A 8 -7.20 -7.22 -6.11
CA PHE A 8 -6.56 -7.13 -4.80
C PHE A 8 -5.99 -8.47 -4.32
N ASP A 9 -6.65 -9.59 -4.60
CA ASP A 9 -6.24 -10.96 -4.24
C ASP A 9 -5.31 -11.63 -5.27
N ALA A 10 -4.80 -10.89 -6.27
CA ALA A 10 -3.96 -11.50 -7.28
C ALA A 10 -2.66 -12.08 -6.67
N PRO A 11 -2.18 -13.25 -7.14
CA PRO A 11 -0.86 -13.74 -6.79
C PRO A 11 0.22 -12.84 -7.40
N ASP A 12 1.40 -12.82 -6.76
CA ASP A 12 2.59 -12.07 -7.21
C ASP A 12 2.31 -10.59 -7.50
N LEU A 13 1.39 -9.99 -6.74
CA LEU A 13 0.89 -8.66 -7.00
C LEU A 13 2.00 -7.60 -6.90
N ALA A 14 2.96 -7.76 -5.98
CA ALA A 14 4.12 -6.88 -5.86
C ALA A 14 4.89 -6.76 -7.19
N ALA A 15 5.27 -7.90 -7.78
CA ALA A 15 6.01 -7.94 -9.05
C ALA A 15 5.20 -7.38 -10.22
N ARG A 16 3.88 -7.53 -10.20
CA ARG A 16 3.00 -6.94 -11.21
C ARG A 16 2.89 -5.42 -11.05
N LEU A 17 2.82 -4.92 -9.82
CA LEU A 17 2.77 -3.48 -9.52
C LEU A 17 4.06 -2.77 -9.95
N ASP A 18 5.22 -3.41 -9.78
CA ASP A 18 6.52 -2.91 -10.27
C ASP A 18 6.53 -2.70 -11.79
N GLN A 19 5.74 -3.47 -12.54
CA GLN A 19 5.64 -3.35 -14.00
C GLN A 19 4.53 -2.40 -14.46
N CYS A 20 3.70 -1.92 -13.54
CA CYS A 20 2.56 -1.07 -13.87
C CYS A 20 2.99 0.38 -14.03
N THR A 21 2.41 1.06 -15.02
CA THR A 21 2.53 2.51 -15.13
C THR A 21 1.63 3.21 -14.10
N PRO A 22 1.92 4.46 -13.72
CA PRO A 22 1.05 5.25 -12.84
C PRO A 22 -0.42 5.28 -13.32
N GLU A 23 -0.63 5.35 -14.63
CA GLU A 23 -1.98 5.36 -15.24
C GLU A 23 -2.73 4.05 -15.00
N GLN A 24 -2.02 2.92 -15.06
CA GLN A 24 -2.62 1.61 -14.77
C GLN A 24 -2.96 1.46 -13.29
N LEU A 25 -2.11 2.00 -12.41
CA LEU A 25 -2.34 2.01 -10.97
C LEU A 25 -3.52 2.90 -10.57
N ASP A 26 -3.69 4.01 -11.28
CA ASP A 26 -4.82 4.94 -11.11
C ASP A 26 -6.15 4.35 -11.58
N ALA A 27 -6.12 3.38 -12.49
CA ALA A 27 -7.30 2.65 -12.96
C ALA A 27 -7.74 1.51 -12.02
N LEU A 28 -6.99 1.24 -10.94
CA LEU A 28 -7.32 0.19 -9.98
C LEU A 28 -8.50 0.58 -9.09
N GLU A 29 -9.28 -0.44 -8.70
CA GLU A 29 -10.42 -0.31 -7.79
C GLU A 29 -10.02 -0.42 -6.30
N PHE A 30 -8.74 -0.34 -6.01
CA PHE A 30 -8.17 -0.35 -4.65
C PHE A 30 -7.00 0.62 -4.55
N GLY A 31 -6.68 1.02 -3.31
CA GLY A 31 -5.58 1.93 -3.02
C GLY A 31 -4.25 1.20 -3.12
N VAL A 32 -3.26 1.85 -3.74
CA VAL A 32 -1.87 1.35 -3.79
C VAL A 32 -0.96 2.42 -3.26
N ILE A 33 -0.19 2.07 -2.23
CA ILE A 33 0.82 2.90 -1.62
C ILE A 33 2.15 2.16 -1.70
N GLY A 34 3.05 2.59 -2.58
CA GLY A 34 4.42 2.08 -2.68
C GLY A 34 5.39 2.96 -1.90
N PHE A 35 6.34 2.37 -1.19
CA PHE A 35 7.35 3.08 -0.42
C PHE A 35 8.70 2.36 -0.47
N GLY A 36 9.78 3.15 -0.35
CA GLY A 36 11.15 2.64 -0.39
C GLY A 36 11.66 2.16 0.97
N ALA A 37 12.93 1.73 1.03
CA ALA A 37 13.59 1.27 2.25
C ALA A 37 13.62 2.33 3.37
N ASP A 38 13.60 3.61 3.03
CA ASP A 38 13.58 4.74 3.96
C ASP A 38 12.16 5.04 4.51
N ASN A 39 11.17 4.20 4.20
CA ASN A 39 9.76 4.40 4.49
C ASN A 39 9.12 5.62 3.79
N ASN A 40 9.82 6.22 2.83
CA ASN A 40 9.30 7.32 2.02
C ASN A 40 8.40 6.79 0.91
N VAL A 41 7.21 7.38 0.76
CA VAL A 41 6.24 7.00 -0.27
C VAL A 41 6.80 7.35 -1.65
N THR A 42 6.91 6.36 -2.52
CA THR A 42 7.36 6.50 -3.91
C THR A 42 6.20 6.43 -4.90
N LEU A 43 5.09 5.81 -4.50
CA LEU A 43 3.93 5.58 -5.34
C LEU A 43 2.65 5.74 -4.53
N TYR A 44 1.68 6.47 -5.09
CA TYR A 44 0.41 6.74 -4.44
C TYR A 44 -0.65 6.97 -5.50
N ASN A 45 -1.56 6.00 -5.66
CA ASN A 45 -2.54 6.04 -6.75
C ASN A 45 -3.71 7.00 -6.50
N ALA A 46 -4.40 7.38 -7.58
CA ALA A 46 -5.53 8.27 -7.58
C ALA A 46 -6.73 7.74 -6.77
N PHE A 47 -6.91 6.41 -6.70
CA PHE A 47 -7.95 5.81 -5.87
C PHE A 47 -7.73 6.09 -4.38
N GLU A 48 -6.51 5.86 -3.90
CA GLU A 48 -6.14 6.12 -2.50
C GLU A 48 -6.19 7.61 -2.18
N SER A 49 -5.70 8.45 -3.08
CA SER A 49 -5.84 9.90 -2.99
C SER A 49 -7.30 10.34 -2.88
N ARG A 50 -8.14 9.79 -3.77
CA ARG A 50 -9.61 9.80 -3.79
C ARG A 50 -10.20 9.71 -2.39
N ALA A 51 -9.97 8.56 -1.79
CA ALA A 51 -10.72 8.14 -0.63
C ALA A 51 -10.02 8.43 0.72
N ALA A 52 -8.72 8.74 0.73
CA ALA A 52 -8.06 9.37 1.87
C ALA A 52 -8.24 10.90 1.88
N GLY A 53 -8.52 11.52 0.73
CA GLY A 53 -8.57 12.98 0.60
C GLY A 53 -7.20 13.64 0.73
N LEU A 54 -6.12 12.93 0.38
CA LEU A 54 -4.74 13.41 0.37
C LEU A 54 -4.25 13.48 -1.08
N SER A 55 -3.68 14.60 -1.51
CA SER A 55 -3.12 14.73 -2.86
C SER A 55 -1.76 14.01 -2.96
N PRO A 56 -1.42 13.33 -4.08
CA PRO A 56 -0.13 12.66 -4.24
C PRO A 56 1.07 13.58 -4.00
N GLN A 57 0.99 14.85 -4.43
CA GLN A 57 2.04 15.86 -4.21
C GLN A 57 2.38 16.11 -2.73
N ARG A 58 1.46 15.82 -1.81
CA ARG A 58 1.64 15.98 -0.36
C ARG A 58 2.15 14.71 0.31
N VAL A 59 2.13 13.59 -0.40
CA VAL A 59 2.37 12.24 0.11
C VAL A 59 3.67 11.68 -0.45
N LEU A 60 3.93 11.86 -1.74
CA LEU A 60 5.14 11.41 -2.41
C LEU A 60 6.38 12.05 -1.78
N GLY A 61 7.39 11.24 -1.52
CA GLY A 61 8.62 11.60 -0.82
C GLY A 61 8.46 11.81 0.68
N GLN A 62 7.27 11.69 1.25
CA GLN A 62 7.04 11.81 2.69
C GLN A 62 7.11 10.43 3.36
N PRO A 63 7.53 10.36 4.63
CA PRO A 63 7.51 9.12 5.39
C PRO A 63 6.07 8.60 5.60
N LEU A 64 5.82 7.36 5.20
CA LEU A 64 4.50 6.73 5.29
C LEU A 64 4.02 6.61 6.75
N PHE A 65 4.84 6.00 7.60
CA PHE A 65 4.45 5.65 8.97
C PHE A 65 4.52 6.81 9.97
N THR A 66 5.16 7.94 9.66
CA THR A 66 5.23 9.06 10.61
C THR A 66 4.41 10.27 10.16
N THR A 67 4.35 10.53 8.84
CA THR A 67 3.68 11.73 8.30
C THR A 67 2.34 11.40 7.64
N VAL A 68 2.31 10.42 6.73
CA VAL A 68 1.14 10.19 5.86
C VAL A 68 0.06 9.39 6.58
N ALA A 69 0.45 8.28 7.20
CA ALA A 69 -0.41 7.32 7.86
C ALA A 69 0.18 6.88 9.20
N PRO A 70 0.27 7.78 10.20
CA PRO A 70 0.77 7.43 11.54
C PRO A 70 -0.05 6.33 12.22
N CYS A 71 -1.32 6.18 11.84
CA CYS A 71 -2.14 5.08 12.32
C CYS A 71 -1.62 3.69 11.89
N MET A 72 -0.82 3.58 10.82
CA MET A 72 -0.20 2.33 10.38
C MET A 72 1.15 2.06 11.07
N ASN A 73 1.64 2.97 11.91
CA ASN A 73 2.88 2.79 12.66
C ASN A 73 2.64 1.95 13.92
N ASN A 74 2.39 0.67 13.71
CA ASN A 74 2.11 -0.27 14.79
C ASN A 74 2.61 -1.68 14.43
N PHE A 75 2.44 -2.60 15.36
CA PHE A 75 2.88 -3.99 15.24
C PHE A 75 2.18 -4.79 14.14
N MET A 76 0.97 -4.38 13.72
CA MET A 76 0.20 -5.09 12.68
C MET A 76 0.66 -4.73 11.27
N VAL A 77 1.26 -3.55 11.06
CA VAL A 77 1.65 -3.07 9.73
C VAL A 77 3.14 -2.75 9.67
N ALA A 78 3.58 -1.64 10.27
CA ALA A 78 4.98 -1.19 10.20
C ALA A 78 5.95 -2.26 10.68
N GLN A 79 5.67 -2.90 11.82
CA GLN A 79 6.55 -3.94 12.36
C GLN A 79 6.61 -5.17 11.45
N ARG A 80 5.51 -5.57 10.80
CA ARG A 80 5.52 -6.69 9.84
C ARG A 80 6.48 -6.47 8.66
N PHE A 81 6.57 -5.23 8.18
CA PHE A 81 7.55 -4.89 7.14
C PHE A 81 8.99 -4.94 7.65
N GLU A 82 9.22 -4.52 8.89
CA GLU A 82 10.55 -4.56 9.51
C GLU A 82 10.97 -6.01 9.80
N ASP A 83 10.10 -6.83 10.39
CA ASP A 83 10.33 -8.25 10.65
C ASP A 83 10.65 -8.99 9.34
N ALA A 84 9.83 -8.79 8.29
CA ALA A 84 10.07 -9.41 6.98
C ALA A 84 11.40 -8.97 6.34
N LYS A 85 11.82 -7.72 6.56
CA LYS A 85 13.11 -7.20 6.11
C LYS A 85 14.28 -7.81 6.89
N GLU A 86 14.16 -7.91 8.21
CA GLU A 86 15.18 -8.49 9.10
C GLU A 86 15.35 -9.99 8.85
N GLU A 87 14.24 -10.72 8.70
CA GLU A 87 14.24 -12.15 8.39
C GLU A 87 14.52 -12.46 6.92
N ASN A 88 14.53 -11.44 6.05
CA ASN A 88 14.78 -11.55 4.61
C ASN A 88 13.77 -12.49 3.92
N ILE A 89 12.50 -12.36 4.28
CA ILE A 89 11.38 -13.17 3.77
C ILE A 89 10.39 -12.32 2.96
N VAL A 90 9.61 -12.99 2.11
CA VAL A 90 8.50 -12.36 1.40
C VAL A 90 7.35 -12.13 2.38
N LEU A 91 6.89 -10.88 2.47
CA LEU A 91 5.67 -10.51 3.16
C LEU A 91 4.53 -10.43 2.14
N ASP A 92 3.51 -11.25 2.34
CA ASP A 92 2.24 -11.18 1.61
C ASP A 92 1.11 -11.55 2.59
N ASP A 93 0.72 -10.58 3.40
CA ASP A 93 -0.29 -10.76 4.44
C ASP A 93 -1.45 -9.80 4.23
N THR A 94 -2.68 -10.32 4.34
CA THR A 94 -3.90 -9.50 4.34
C THR A 94 -4.50 -9.46 5.73
N ILE A 95 -4.76 -8.26 6.24
CA ILE A 95 -5.31 -8.01 7.56
C ILE A 95 -6.51 -7.08 7.50
N ASP A 96 -7.52 -7.34 8.33
CA ASP A 96 -8.59 -6.38 8.56
C ASP A 96 -8.08 -5.22 9.40
N TYR A 97 -8.35 -4.00 8.94
CA TYR A 97 -7.85 -2.79 9.57
C TYR A 97 -8.91 -1.69 9.61
N VAL A 98 -8.73 -0.74 10.53
CA VAL A 98 -9.60 0.44 10.62
C VAL A 98 -8.76 1.69 10.45
N LEU A 99 -8.97 2.40 9.34
CA LEU A 99 -8.37 3.69 9.11
C LEU A 99 -9.21 4.77 9.77
N THR A 100 -8.62 5.53 10.67
CA THR A 100 -9.28 6.61 11.42
C THR A 100 -8.92 8.01 10.89
N LEU A 101 -8.67 8.10 9.58
CA LEU A 101 -8.28 9.36 8.94
C LEU A 101 -9.40 10.40 9.07
N ARG A 102 -9.07 11.61 9.58
CA ARG A 102 -10.02 12.72 9.82
C ARG A 102 -11.25 12.35 10.66
N MET A 103 -11.08 11.55 11.72
CA MET A 103 -12.14 11.23 12.70
C MET A 103 -13.31 10.39 12.12
N ARG A 104 -13.16 9.77 10.95
CA ARG A 104 -14.12 8.81 10.41
C ARG A 104 -13.48 7.42 10.33
N PRO A 105 -13.80 6.49 11.25
CA PRO A 105 -13.30 5.13 11.17
C PRO A 105 -13.90 4.41 9.95
N VAL A 106 -13.04 3.95 9.04
CA VAL A 106 -13.40 3.17 7.86
C VAL A 106 -12.76 1.79 7.99
N LYS A 107 -13.57 0.73 7.93
CA LYS A 107 -13.07 -0.65 7.85
C LYS A 107 -12.50 -0.88 6.45
N VAL A 108 -11.27 -1.39 6.40
CA VAL A 108 -10.56 -1.68 5.17
C VAL A 108 -9.83 -3.00 5.33
N ALA A 109 -9.57 -3.72 4.24
CA ALA A 109 -8.56 -4.75 4.21
C ALA A 109 -7.23 -4.12 3.77
N LEU A 110 -6.19 -4.32 4.56
CA LEU A 110 -4.82 -3.97 4.20
C LEU A 110 -4.10 -5.22 3.73
N ARG A 111 -3.47 -5.17 2.57
CA ARG A 111 -2.54 -6.21 2.12
C ARG A 111 -1.13 -5.65 2.08
N LEU A 112 -0.25 -6.29 2.84
CA LEU A 112 1.13 -5.89 3.05
C LEU A 112 2.00 -6.74 2.13
N LEU A 113 2.68 -6.07 1.19
CA LEU A 113 3.50 -6.74 0.20
C LEU A 113 4.94 -6.23 0.30
N SER A 114 5.88 -7.13 0.56
CA SER A 114 7.31 -6.82 0.54
C SER A 114 8.08 -8.01 0.03
N THR A 115 8.95 -7.78 -0.94
CA THR A 115 9.86 -8.82 -1.45
C THR A 115 11.28 -8.54 -0.98
N PRO A 116 12.01 -9.54 -0.46
CA PRO A 116 13.40 -9.37 -0.08
C PRO A 116 14.25 -9.03 -1.30
N GLY A 117 15.10 -8.02 -1.16
CA GLY A 117 15.87 -7.45 -2.28
C GLY A 117 15.06 -6.60 -3.26
N GLY A 118 13.74 -6.46 -3.06
CA GLY A 118 12.89 -5.56 -3.83
C GLY A 118 13.19 -4.09 -3.51
N ALA A 119 13.16 -3.24 -4.53
CA ALA A 119 13.39 -1.80 -4.36
C ALA A 119 12.21 -1.10 -3.67
N ALA A 120 11.00 -1.64 -3.82
CA ALA A 120 9.76 -1.08 -3.30
C ALA A 120 8.99 -2.09 -2.44
N ARG A 121 8.26 -1.56 -1.47
CA ARG A 121 7.28 -2.26 -0.64
C ARG A 121 5.92 -1.62 -0.88
N TYR A 122 4.84 -2.38 -0.72
CA TYR A 122 3.50 -1.89 -1.00
C TYR A 122 2.55 -2.15 0.16
N VAL A 123 1.77 -1.13 0.50
CA VAL A 123 0.52 -1.27 1.26
C VAL A 123 -0.64 -1.10 0.29
N LEU A 124 -1.46 -2.14 0.18
CA LEU A 124 -2.71 -2.08 -0.55
C LEU A 124 -3.86 -1.81 0.40
N VAL A 125 -4.80 -0.98 -0.04
CA VAL A 125 -5.95 -0.56 0.77
C VAL A 125 -7.24 -0.85 0.03
N GLN A 126 -8.01 -1.83 0.51
CA GLN A 126 -9.33 -2.16 -0.02
C GLN A 126 -10.40 -1.65 0.95
N ARG A 127 -11.13 -0.60 0.57
CA ARG A 127 -12.14 0.05 1.43
C ARG A 127 -13.51 -0.62 1.47
N GLN A 128 -13.74 -1.62 0.62
CA GLN A 128 -14.98 -2.39 0.58
C GLN A 128 -14.64 -3.86 0.82
N PRO A 129 -15.14 -4.48 1.90
CA PRO A 129 -14.95 -5.90 2.12
C PRO A 129 -15.72 -6.67 1.04
N ARG A 130 -15.17 -7.82 0.66
CA ARG A 130 -15.96 -8.92 0.11
C ARG A 130 -16.97 -9.42 1.13
#